data_AF-A0A2P2NLH2-F1
#
_entry.id   AF-A0A2P2NLH2-F1
#
_cell.length_a   1.000
_cell.length_b   1.000
_cell.length_c   1.000
_cell.angle_alpha   90.00
_cell.angle_beta   90.00
_cell.angle_gamma   90.00
#
_symmetry.space_group_name_H-M   'P 1'
#
loop_
_entity.id
_entity.type
_entity.pdbx_description
1 polymer ?
#
loop_
_entity_poly.entity_id
_entity_poly.type
_entity_poly.pdbx_seq_one_letter_code
_entity_poly.pdbx_strand_id
1 'polypeptide(L)' 'MEVMGTPFVEVGDSSGYYIQQSCAPEFLPGRQARIIFKGKKIGNFGIVHPQVLDNFDILDPCSFLELDIERFL' A
#
# COMPACT_ATOMS: atom_id res chain seq x y z
N MET A 1 8.51 -22.16 1.83
CA MET A 1 7.98 -20.84 1.44
C MET A 1 6.48 -21.05 1.30
N GLU A 2 5.72 -20.82 2.37
CA GLU A 2 4.26 -20.95 2.30
C GLU A 2 3.74 -19.79 1.45
N VAL A 3 3.16 -20.14 0.30
CA VAL A 3 2.41 -19.19 -0.51
C VAL A 3 1.04 -19.09 0.14
N MET A 4 0.76 -18.00 0.85
CA MET A 4 -0.60 -17.70 1.28
C MET A 4 -1.49 -17.60 0.05
N GLY A 5 -2.37 -18.58 -0.15
CA GLY A 5 -3.28 -18.69 -1.29
C GLY A 5 -4.43 -17.67 -1.26
N THR A 6 -4.15 -16.43 -0.88
CA THR A 6 -5.16 -15.37 -0.84
C THR A 6 -5.37 -14.83 -2.26
N PRO A 7 -6.59 -14.94 -2.83
CA PRO A 7 -6.85 -14.44 -4.17
C PRO A 7 -6.85 -12.90 -4.21
N PHE A 8 -6.44 -12.34 -5.34
CA PHE A 8 -6.71 -10.94 -5.66
C PHE A 8 -8.17 -10.83 -6.12
N VAL A 9 -8.95 -9.99 -5.44
CA VAL A 9 -10.41 -9.90 -5.63
C VAL A 9 -10.84 -8.49 -6.02
N GLU A 10 -12.09 -8.34 -6.43
CA GLU A 10 -12.65 -7.03 -6.74
C GLU A 10 -12.80 -6.16 -5.48
N VAL A 11 -12.84 -4.85 -5.69
CA VAL A 11 -13.01 -3.87 -4.60
C VAL A 11 -14.35 -4.11 -3.90
N GLY A 12 -14.28 -4.44 -2.61
CA GLY A 12 -15.46 -4.72 -1.78
C GLY A 12 -15.67 -6.21 -1.52
N ASP A 13 -14.95 -7.10 -2.19
CA ASP A 13 -14.93 -8.51 -1.86
C ASP A 13 -14.01 -8.78 -0.64
N SER A 14 -14.52 -9.52 0.33
CA SER A 14 -13.83 -9.87 1.57
C SER A 14 -13.22 -11.28 1.56
N SER A 15 -13.36 -12.02 0.46
CA SER A 15 -12.82 -13.37 0.27
C SER A 15 -11.31 -13.40 -0.01
N GLY A 16 -10.70 -12.23 -0.30
CA GLY A 16 -9.28 -12.11 -0.63
C GLY A 16 -8.68 -10.76 -0.26
N TYR A 17 -7.72 -10.31 -1.09
CA TYR A 17 -7.13 -8.98 -0.98
C TYR A 17 -7.40 -8.14 -2.23
N TYR A 18 -7.52 -6.84 -2.06
CA TYR A 18 -7.64 -5.89 -3.16
C TYR A 18 -6.88 -4.60 -2.82
N ILE A 19 -6.61 -3.80 -3.84
CA ILE A 19 -5.98 -2.49 -3.68
C ILE A 19 -6.95 -1.40 -4.09
N GLN A 20 -6.91 -0.28 -3.38
CA GLN A 20 -7.76 0.87 -3.67
C GLN A 20 -6.93 2.15 -3.60
N GLN A 21 -7.27 3.15 -4.40
CA GLN A 21 -6.60 4.44 -4.37
C GLN A 21 -6.55 5.02 -2.95
N SER A 22 -5.38 5.56 -2.59
CA SER A 22 -5.14 6.24 -1.32
C SER A 22 -5.04 7.75 -1.54
N CYS A 23 -5.21 8.52 -0.47
CA CYS A 23 -5.04 9.98 -0.43
C CYS A 23 -4.11 10.40 0.74
N ALA A 24 -3.15 9.55 1.10
CA ALA A 24 -2.18 9.83 2.13
C ALA A 24 -1.20 10.93 1.67
N PRO A 25 -0.86 11.90 2.55
CA PRO A 25 -0.10 13.08 2.19
C PRO A 25 1.39 12.80 1.94
N GLU A 26 1.93 11.72 2.52
CA GLU A 26 3.32 11.30 2.32
C GLU A 26 3.63 10.79 0.90
N PHE A 27 2.59 10.51 0.10
CA PHE A 27 2.73 10.00 -1.26
C PHE A 27 2.24 11.01 -2.32
N LEU A 28 2.76 10.86 -3.52
CA LEU A 28 2.34 11.60 -4.70
C LEU A 28 0.86 11.33 -5.01
N PRO A 29 0.02 12.38 -5.14
CA PRO A 29 -1.38 12.23 -5.52
C PRO A 29 -1.54 11.47 -6.84
N GLY A 30 -2.49 10.53 -6.88
CA GLY A 30 -2.74 9.69 -8.06
C GLY A 30 -1.75 8.55 -8.29
N ARG A 31 -0.69 8.43 -7.47
CA ARG A 31 0.31 7.34 -7.53
C ARG A 31 0.48 6.65 -6.18
N GLN A 32 -0.65 6.31 -5.55
CA GLN A 32 -0.70 5.64 -4.26
C GLN A 32 -1.95 4.78 -4.10
N ALA A 33 -1.83 3.68 -3.35
CA ALA A 33 -2.91 2.75 -3.09
C ALA A 33 -2.76 2.07 -1.72
N ARG A 34 -3.89 1.91 -1.03
CA ARG A 34 -3.99 1.13 0.21
C ARG A 34 -4.24 -0.33 -0.12
N ILE A 35 -3.67 -1.22 0.67
CA ILE A 35 -3.86 -2.67 0.56
C ILE A 35 -4.94 -3.06 1.56
N ILE A 36 -6.00 -3.71 1.07
CA ILE A 36 -7.10 -4.22 1.87
C ILE A 36 -7.10 -5.74 1.80
N PHE A 37 -7.16 -6.40 2.96
CA PHE A 37 -7.27 -7.84 3.08
C PHE A 37 -8.48 -8.15 3.96
N LYS A 38 -9.39 -8.99 3.47
CA LYS A 38 -10.64 -9.36 4.15
C LYS A 38 -11.41 -8.15 4.70
N GLY A 39 -11.48 -7.07 3.92
CA GLY A 39 -12.15 -5.83 4.30
C GLY A 39 -11.41 -4.92 5.29
N LYS A 40 -10.19 -5.27 5.73
CA LYS A 40 -9.36 -4.44 6.62
C LYS A 40 -8.16 -3.86 5.87
N LYS A 41 -7.85 -2.58 6.09
CA LYS A 41 -6.59 -1.99 5.62
C LYS A 41 -5.44 -2.67 6.36
N ILE A 42 -4.50 -3.23 5.60
CA ILE A 42 -3.29 -3.88 6.13
C ILE A 42 -2.01 -3.17 5.71
N GLY A 43 -2.09 -2.19 4.81
CA GLY A 43 -0.89 -1.52 4.31
C GLY A 43 -1.20 -0.40 3.35
N ASN A 44 -0.15 0.27 2.89
CA ASN A 44 -0.22 1.33 1.90
C ASN A 44 1.07 1.34 1.08
N PHE A 45 0.97 1.70 -0.18
CA PHE A 45 2.14 1.88 -1.03
C PHE A 45 1.94 3.00 -2.03
N GLY A 46 3.04 3.56 -2.50
CA GLY A 46 3.02 4.62 -3.49
C GLY A 46 4.38 5.22 -3.73
N ILE A 47 4.40 6.21 -4.62
CA ILE A 47 5.57 7.05 -4.85
C ILE A 47 5.60 8.11 -3.75
N VAL A 48 6.72 8.24 -3.05
CA VAL A 48 6.89 9.22 -1.97
C VAL A 48 6.81 10.63 -2.55
N HIS A 49 6.16 11.55 -1.83
CA HIS A 49 6.02 12.93 -2.27
C HIS A 49 7.41 13.62 -2.33
N PRO A 50 7.73 14.41 -3.37
CA PRO A 50 9.05 15.05 -3.50
C PRO A 50 9.47 15.89 -2.29
N GLN A 51 8.52 16.59 -1.67
CA GLN A 51 8.78 17.35 -0.43
C GLN A 51 9.22 16.47 0.74
N VAL A 52 8.75 15.22 0.82
CA VAL A 52 9.21 14.28 1.84
C VAL A 52 10.64 13.83 1.49
N LEU A 53 10.91 13.48 0.23
CA LEU A 53 12.25 13.10 -0.21
C LEU A 53 13.30 14.20 0.07
N ASP A 54 12.94 15.45 -0.19
CA ASP A 54 13.77 16.63 0.07
C ASP A 54 14.11 16.77 1.57
N ASN A 55 13.14 16.55 2.45
CA ASN A 55 13.36 16.58 3.91
C ASN A 55 14.30 15.47 4.42
N PHE A 56 14.52 14.40 3.63
CA PHE A 56 15.39 13.27 3.97
C PHE A 56 16.67 13.25 3.11
N ASP A 57 16.97 14.30 2.35
CA ASP A 57 18.12 14.40 1.43
C ASP A 57 18.18 13.25 0.40
N ILE A 58 17.01 12.75 -0.03
CA ILE A 58 16.89 11.70 -1.05
C ILE A 58 16.66 12.36 -2.40
N LEU A 59 17.66 12.28 -3.28
CA LEU A 59 17.62 12.90 -4.62
C LEU A 59 16.74 12.12 -5.62
N ASP A 60 16.69 10.80 -5.47
CA ASP A 60 16.02 9.92 -6.41
C ASP A 60 14.55 9.65 -6.03
N PRO A 61 13.64 9.53 -7.01
CA PRO A 61 12.26 9.17 -6.74
C PRO A 61 12.17 7.79 -6.07
N CYS A 62 11.54 7.74 -4.90
CA CYS A 62 11.40 6.51 -4.12
C CYS A 62 9.96 5.97 -4.15
N SER A 63 9.82 4.66 -4.29
CA SER A 63 8.56 3.95 -4.04
C SER A 63 8.62 3.31 -2.66
N PHE A 64 7.59 3.50 -1.85
CA PHE A 64 7.52 2.98 -0.50
C PHE A 64 6.30 2.06 -0.35
N LEU A 65 6.47 0.98 0.42
CA LEU A 65 5.45 -0.02 0.74
C LEU A 65 5.51 -0.29 2.25
N GLU A 66 4.37 -0.11 2.89
CA GLU A 66 4.11 -0.50 4.26
C GLU A 66 3.10 -1.65 4.27
N LEU A 67 3.39 -2.71 5.01
CA LEU A 67 2.52 -3.87 5.15
C LEU A 67 2.60 -4.42 6.58
N ASP A 68 1.44 -4.51 7.24
CA ASP A 68 1.27 -5.16 8.53
C ASP A 68 1.08 -6.67 8.33
N ILE A 69 2.16 -7.43 8.57
CA ILE A 69 2.21 -8.88 8.33
C ILE A 69 1.39 -9.65 9.38
N GLU A 70 1.23 -9.11 10.60
CA GLU A 70 0.47 -9.78 11.65
C GLU A 70 -1.02 -9.93 11.29
N ARG A 71 -1.52 -9.09 10.37
CA ARG A 71 -2.90 -9.15 9.87
C ARG A 71 -3.21 -10.39 9.04
N PHE A 72 -2.20 -11.16 8.64
CA PHE A 72 -2.36 -12.40 7.89
C PHE A 72 -2.49 -13.64 8.80
N LEU A 73 -2.15 -13.54 10.08
CA LEU A 73 -2.31 -14.58 11.10
C LEU A 73 -3.74 -14.57 11.67
#